data_AF-A0A923YD15-F1
#
_entry.id   AF-A0A923YD15-F1
#
_cell.length_a   1.000
_cell.length_b   1.000
_cell.length_c   1.000
_cell.angle_alpha   90.00
_cell.angle_beta   90.00
_cell.angle_gamma   90.00
#
_symmetry.space_group_name_H-M   'P 1'
#
loop_
_entity.id
_entity.type
_entity.pdbx_description
1 polymer ?
#
loop_
_entity_poly.entity_id
_entity_poly.type
_entity_poly.pdbx_seq_one_letter_code
_entity_poly.pdbx_strand_id
1 'polypeptide(L)'
;MTLALFVLGVFAFILVHATQLSRFLQESIEVHVILNKEISESQKAYIETQLNAQPFILRKDQVTMIKYVSENDARTDFVKSYGEDFMKVLDENPLHSSFILKI
;
A
#
# COMPACT_ATOMS: atom_id res chain seq x y z
N MET A 1 22.42 -10.36 -43.28
CA MET A 1 21.42 -11.33 -42.78
C MET A 1 21.43 -11.54 -41.25
N THR A 2 22.48 -11.14 -40.52
CA THR A 2 22.59 -11.34 -39.06
C THR A 2 21.84 -10.31 -38.21
N LEU A 3 21.74 -9.05 -38.67
CA LEU A 3 21.06 -7.97 -37.92
C LEU A 3 19.56 -8.25 -37.73
N ALA A 4 18.89 -8.81 -38.74
CA ALA A 4 17.48 -9.19 -38.64
C ALA A 4 17.25 -10.29 -37.58
N LEU A 5 18.18 -11.25 -37.49
CA LEU A 5 18.12 -12.33 -36.50
C LEU A 5 18.41 -11.81 -35.08
N PHE A 6 19.33 -10.85 -34.96
CA PHE A 6 19.61 -10.17 -33.69
C PHE A 6 18.40 -9.37 -33.20
N VAL A 7 17.77 -8.59 -34.09
CA VAL A 7 16.55 -7.84 -33.76
C VAL A 7 15.43 -8.80 -33.35
N LEU A 8 15.22 -9.90 -34.08
CA LEU A 8 14.25 -10.94 -33.71
C LEU A 8 14.54 -11.56 -32.33
N GLY A 9 15.81 -11.84 -32.02
CA GLY A 9 16.21 -12.36 -30.72
C GLY A 9 15.91 -11.40 -29.56
N VAL A 10 16.20 -10.11 -29.75
CA VAL A 10 15.86 -9.06 -28.78
C VAL A 10 14.35 -8.91 -28.62
N PHE A 11 13.58 -8.96 -29.72
CA PHE A 11 12.12 -8.93 -29.65
C PHE A 11 11.53 -10.14 -28.90
N ALA A 12 12.02 -11.35 -29.17
CA ALA A 12 11.60 -12.55 -28.45
C ALA A 12 11.91 -12.46 -26.95
N PHE A 13 13.09 -11.94 -26.60
CA PHE A 13 13.49 -11.70 -25.22
C PHE A 13 12.56 -10.68 -24.53
N ILE A 14 12.28 -9.54 -25.18
CA ILE A 14 11.37 -8.52 -24.63
C ILE A 14 9.96 -9.10 -24.42
N LEU A 15 9.44 -9.89 -25.37
CA LEU A 15 8.10 -10.48 -25.25
C LEU A 15 7.98 -11.42 -24.05
N VAL A 16 9.01 -12.21 -23.75
CA VAL A 16 9.04 -13.07 -22.56
C VAL A 16 9.05 -12.25 -21.27
N HIS A 17 9.82 -11.16 -21.25
CA HIS A 17 10.00 -10.33 -20.06
C HIS A 17 8.92 -9.26 -19.84
N ALA A 18 8.15 -8.89 -20.87
CA ALA A 18 7.11 -7.87 -20.79
C ALA A 18 6.03 -8.19 -19.75
N THR A 19 5.78 -9.47 -19.47
CA THR A 19 4.77 -9.92 -18.49
C THR A 19 5.20 -9.75 -17.03
N GLN A 20 6.50 -9.60 -16.75
CA GLN A 20 7.00 -9.44 -15.37
C GLN A 20 6.76 -8.02 -14.84
N LEU A 21 6.86 -7.01 -15.72
CA LEU A 21 6.60 -5.62 -15.36
C LEU A 21 5.13 -5.40 -15.01
N SER A 22 4.21 -6.04 -15.74
CA SER A 22 2.77 -5.94 -15.45
C SER A 22 2.41 -6.57 -14.10
N ARG A 23 3.00 -7.74 -13.75
CA ARG A 23 2.77 -8.38 -12.45
C ARG A 23 3.27 -7.52 -11.28
N PHE A 24 4.47 -6.95 -11.42
CA PHE A 24 5.03 -6.06 -10.39
C PHE A 24 4.17 -4.81 -10.12
N LEU A 25 3.53 -4.26 -11.15
CA LEU A 25 2.69 -3.08 -11.01
C LEU A 25 1.25 -3.38 -10.56
N GLN A 26 0.74 -4.59 -10.79
CA GLN A 26 -0.67 -4.94 -10.54
C GLN A 26 -0.92 -5.71 -9.23
N GLU A 27 0.11 -6.24 -8.57
CA GLU A 27 -0.05 -7.18 -7.45
C GLU A 27 0.10 -6.56 -6.04
N SER A 28 0.03 -5.24 -5.86
CA SER A 28 0.05 -4.63 -4.51
C SER A 28 -1.32 -4.03 -4.17
N ILE A 29 -2.27 -4.89 -3.78
CA ILE A 29 -3.57 -4.43 -3.26
C ILE A 29 -3.36 -3.97 -1.82
N GLU A 30 -3.47 -2.67 -1.58
CA GLU A 30 -3.44 -2.08 -0.24
C GLU A 30 -4.87 -1.77 0.21
N VAL A 31 -5.30 -2.41 1.30
CA VAL A 31 -6.60 -2.15 1.93
C VAL A 31 -6.38 -1.23 3.13
N HIS A 32 -7.13 -0.13 3.17
CA HIS A 32 -7.08 0.84 4.26
C HIS A 32 -8.29 0.65 5.18
N VAL A 33 -8.03 0.26 6.43
CA VAL A 33 -9.05 0.18 7.48
C VAL A 33 -8.97 1.46 8.30
N ILE A 34 -9.93 2.36 8.07
CA ILE A 34 -10.03 3.64 8.78
C ILE A 34 -10.63 3.40 10.18
N LEU A 35 -10.01 4.00 11.18
CA LEU A 35 -10.43 3.89 12.58
C LEU A 35 -11.21 5.13 13.00
N ASN A 36 -12.17 4.96 13.90
CA ASN A 36 -12.85 6.09 14.53
C ASN A 36 -11.86 6.85 15.46
N LYS A 37 -12.09 8.16 15.65
CA LYS A 37 -11.21 9.03 16.47
C LYS A 37 -11.16 8.63 17.96
N GLU A 38 -12.20 7.98 18.46
CA GLU A 38 -12.38 7.65 19.87
C GLU A 38 -12.18 6.14 20.14
N ILE A 39 -11.08 5.57 19.68
CA ILE A 39 -10.72 4.19 20.03
C ILE A 39 -9.72 4.17 21.20
N SER A 40 -9.96 3.30 22.18
CA SER A 40 -8.98 3.05 23.24
C SER A 40 -7.81 2.20 22.73
N GLU A 41 -6.67 2.28 23.41
CA GLU A 41 -5.51 1.40 23.11
C GLU A 41 -5.88 -0.10 23.18
N SER A 42 -6.79 -0.47 24.09
CA SER A 42 -7.29 -1.85 24.17
C SER A 42 -8.12 -2.26 22.95
N GLN A 43 -8.96 -1.36 22.41
CA GLN A 43 -9.72 -1.61 21.19
C GLN A 43 -8.82 -1.67 19.96
N LYS A 44 -7.81 -0.80 19.90
CA LYS A 44 -6.78 -0.83 18.86
C LYS A 44 -6.04 -2.17 18.82
N ALA A 45 -5.55 -2.64 19.97
CA ALA A 45 -4.88 -3.94 20.09
C ALA A 45 -5.80 -5.11 19.70
N TYR A 46 -7.09 -5.02 20.04
CA TYR A 46 -8.08 -6.01 19.62
C TYR A 46 -8.26 -6.03 18.10
N ILE A 47 -8.42 -4.86 17.47
CA ILE A 47 -8.55 -4.73 16.00
C ILE A 47 -7.28 -5.27 15.32
N GLU A 48 -6.10 -4.89 15.79
CA GLU A 48 -4.82 -5.39 15.25
C GLU A 48 -4.71 -6.92 15.34
N THR A 49 -5.17 -7.52 16.43
CA THR A 49 -5.20 -8.97 16.60
C THR A 49 -6.19 -9.64 15.63
N GLN A 50 -7.39 -9.07 15.48
CA GLN A 50 -8.41 -9.56 14.55
C GLN A 50 -7.96 -9.46 13.08
N LEU A 51 -7.26 -8.37 12.74
CA LEU A 51 -6.66 -8.20 11.42
C LEU A 51 -5.56 -9.26 11.23
N ASN A 52 -4.61 -9.43 12.15
CA ASN A 52 -3.56 -10.44 12.04
C ASN A 52 -4.05 -11.89 11.85
N ALA A 53 -5.25 -12.21 12.37
CA ALA A 53 -5.86 -13.52 12.23
C ALA A 53 -6.44 -13.79 10.83
N GLN A 54 -6.59 -12.78 9.96
CA GLN A 54 -7.20 -12.94 8.66
C GLN A 54 -6.29 -13.71 7.68
N PRO A 55 -6.84 -14.69 6.93
CA PRO A 55 -6.05 -15.55 6.03
C PRO A 55 -5.66 -14.85 4.72
N PHE A 56 -6.31 -13.74 4.38
CA PHE A 56 -6.10 -13.02 3.13
C PHE A 56 -5.01 -11.95 3.22
N ILE A 57 -4.38 -11.75 4.37
CA ILE A 57 -3.31 -10.74 4.48
C ILE A 57 -2.00 -11.35 4.04
N LEU A 58 -1.27 -10.62 3.19
CA LEU A 58 0.04 -10.99 2.72
C LEU A 58 0.98 -11.20 3.91
N ARG A 59 1.57 -12.40 3.97
CA ARG A 59 2.63 -12.73 4.93
C ARG A 59 3.94 -12.83 4.20
N LYS A 60 4.90 -11.98 4.56
CA LYS A 60 6.25 -12.03 4.05
C LYS A 60 7.17 -12.46 5.18
N ASP A 61 7.95 -13.53 4.98
CA ASP A 61 8.89 -14.04 5.99
C ASP A 61 8.25 -14.30 7.37
N GLN A 62 7.02 -14.83 7.37
CA GLN A 62 6.18 -15.06 8.57
C GLN A 62 5.68 -13.80 9.31
N VAL A 63 5.89 -12.62 8.75
CA VAL A 63 5.38 -11.34 9.28
C VAL A 63 4.16 -10.90 8.47
N THR A 64 3.06 -10.58 9.15
CA THR A 64 1.86 -10.01 8.53
C THR A 64 2.15 -8.59 8.07
N MET A 65 1.82 -8.26 6.82
CA MET A 65 2.06 -6.92 6.25
C MET A 65 0.95 -5.94 6.67
N ILE A 66 0.90 -5.63 7.98
CA ILE A 66 0.00 -4.62 8.56
C ILE A 66 0.85 -3.43 9.02
N LYS A 67 0.45 -2.22 8.62
CA LYS A 67 1.07 -0.97 9.07
C LYS A 67 0.03 -0.10 9.74
N TYR A 68 0.29 0.31 10.98
CA TYR A 68 -0.48 1.35 11.63
C TYR A 68 0.00 2.74 11.16
N VAL A 69 -0.94 3.61 10.83
CA VAL A 69 -0.69 5.00 10.44
C VAL A 69 -1.49 5.89 11.39
N SER A 70 -0.79 6.74 12.15
CA SER A 70 -1.42 7.73 13.01
C SER A 70 -1.95 8.91 12.19
N GLU A 71 -2.84 9.72 12.77
CA GLU A 71 -3.33 10.94 12.14
C GLU A 71 -2.20 11.91 11.74
N ASN A 72 -1.14 11.98 12.55
CA ASN A 72 0.03 12.81 12.27
C ASN A 72 0.85 12.29 11.09
N ASP A 73 1.01 10.96 11.00
CA ASP A 73 1.72 10.32 9.88
C ASP A 73 0.90 10.48 8.59
N ALA A 74 -0.41 10.26 8.67
CA ALA A 74 -1.34 10.46 7.56
C ALA A 74 -1.28 11.89 7.05
N ARG A 75 -1.22 12.89 7.94
CA ARG A 75 -1.06 14.31 7.56
C ARG A 75 0.25 14.55 6.81
N THR A 76 1.35 14.00 7.32
CA THR A 76 2.67 14.18 6.74
C THR A 76 2.74 13.55 5.34
N ASP A 77 2.23 12.33 5.19
CA ASP A 77 2.18 11.62 3.91
C ASP A 77 1.26 12.33 2.89
N PHE A 78 0.16 12.93 3.35
CA PHE A 78 -0.79 13.64 2.51
C PHE A 78 -0.22 14.97 1.99
N VAL A 79 0.38 15.78 2.87
CA VAL A 79 1.09 17.02 2.47
C VAL A 79 2.24 16.70 1.51
N LYS A 80 2.97 15.60 1.74
CA LYS A 80 4.06 15.18 0.85
C LYS A 80 3.57 14.76 -0.53
N SER A 81 2.43 14.06 -0.61
CA SER A 81 1.89 13.51 -1.85
C SER A 81 1.15 14.56 -2.69
N TYR A 82 0.47 15.51 -2.05
CA TYR A 82 -0.44 16.45 -2.71
C TYR A 82 0.00 17.92 -2.62
N GLY A 83 1.02 18.25 -1.81
CA GLY A 83 1.64 19.57 -1.76
C GLY A 83 0.81 20.69 -1.10
N GLU A 84 -0.47 20.44 -0.78
CA GLU A 84 -1.34 21.40 -0.12
C GLU A 84 -1.55 21.03 1.35
N ASP A 85 -1.56 22.04 2.23
CA ASP A 85 -1.85 21.86 3.64
C ASP A 85 -3.35 22.12 3.85
N PHE A 86 -4.14 21.05 3.78
CA PHE A 86 -5.60 21.04 3.86
C PHE A 86 -6.14 21.73 5.12
N MET A 87 -5.32 21.86 6.17
CA MET A 87 -5.61 22.63 7.39
C MET A 87 -5.78 24.14 7.15
N LYS A 88 -5.35 24.66 5.99
CA LYS A 88 -5.58 26.07 5.62
C LYS A 88 -7.00 26.30 5.09
N VAL A 89 -7.72 25.22 4.76
CA VAL A 89 -9.06 25.26 4.14
C VAL A 89 -10.11 24.60 5.05
N LEU A 90 -9.72 23.63 5.88
CA LEU A 90 -10.61 22.95 6.83
C LEU A 90 -10.30 23.34 8.28
N ASP A 91 -11.33 23.71 9.04
CA ASP A 91 -11.24 24.05 10.48
C ASP A 91 -10.96 22.83 11.38
N GLU A 92 -11.19 21.60 10.90
CA GLU A 92 -10.98 20.37 11.67
C GLU A 92 -10.14 19.35 10.90
N ASN A 93 -9.35 18.52 11.62
CA ASN A 93 -8.57 17.43 11.04
C ASN A 93 -9.48 16.30 10.52
N PRO A 94 -9.61 16.08 9.20
CA PRO A 94 -10.42 14.98 8.66
C PRO A 94 -9.65 13.65 8.64
N LEU A 95 -8.36 13.67 8.95
CA LEU A 95 -7.51 12.48 8.86
C LEU A 95 -7.67 11.65 10.12
N HIS A 96 -8.00 10.38 9.89
CA HIS A 96 -8.18 9.38 10.91
C HIS A 96 -6.97 8.45 10.95
N SER A 97 -6.72 7.84 12.11
CA SER A 97 -5.77 6.74 12.18
C SER A 97 -6.27 5.55 11.35
N SER A 98 -5.37 4.80 10.75
CA SER A 98 -5.75 3.65 9.90
C SER A 98 -4.75 2.51 9.98
N PHE A 99 -5.23 1.31 9.67
CA PHE A 99 -4.36 0.17 9.36
C PHE A 99 -4.30 -0.03 7.85
N ILE A 100 -3.09 -0.06 7.30
CA ILE A 100 -2.84 -0.41 5.90
C ILE A 100 -2.47 -1.89 5.87
N LEU A 101 -3.24 -2.67 5.12
CA LEU A 101 -3.03 -4.10 4.94
C LEU A 101 -2.61 -4.35 3.49
N LYS A 102 -1.56 -5.14 3.30
CA LYS A 102 -1.23 -5.67 1.97
C LYS A 102 -1.86 -7.03 1.80
N ILE A 103 -2.56 -7.24 0.69
CA ILE A 103 -3.19 -8.50 0.29
C ILE A 103 -2.41 -9.09 -0.87
#